data_AF-A0A0R3S2L0-F1
#
_entry.id   AF-A0A0R3S2L0-F1
#
_cell.length_a   1.000
_cell.length_b   1.000
_cell.length_c   1.000
_cell.angle_alpha   90.00
_cell.angle_beta   90.00
_cell.angle_gamma   90.00
#
_symmetry.space_group_name_H-M   'P 1'
#
loop_
_entity.id
_entity.type
_entity.pdbx_description
1 polymer ?
#
loop_
_entity_poly.entity_id
_entity_poly.type
_entity_poly.pdbx_seq_one_letter_code
_entity_poly.pdbx_strand_id
1 'polypeptide(L)'
;MWEFESTDWTTEIGFNHETFPFPNDRYAYMILLAVFDYRSARYWRVRMWGESPFDDVQMNDSAVEPLTNNPKGFIYVTSLINGWNKLKIKFQPCIKKKKWLMMAQVLLVQLHKPASYIPRPALELAPESGTDWRHE
;
A
#
# COMPACT_ATOMS: atom_id res chain seq x y z
N MET A 1 2.50 9.52 13.01
CA MET A 1 3.58 10.12 12.19
C MET A 1 4.72 10.42 13.14
N TRP A 2 5.95 10.01 12.81
CA TRP A 2 7.10 10.11 13.70
C TRP A 2 8.30 10.67 12.96
N GLU A 3 9.03 11.57 13.62
CA GLU A 3 10.27 12.12 13.12
C GLU A 3 11.44 11.52 13.89
N PHE A 4 12.49 11.11 13.20
CA PHE A 4 13.70 10.59 13.83
C PHE A 4 14.93 10.89 12.98
N GLU A 5 16.09 10.87 13.64
CA GLU A 5 17.37 11.11 12.99
C GLU A 5 18.34 10.00 13.42
N SER A 6 18.71 9.11 12.50
CA SER A 6 19.61 8.01 12.83
C SER A 6 20.40 7.49 11.61
N THR A 7 21.45 6.73 11.89
CA THR A 7 22.17 5.87 10.93
C THR A 7 21.52 4.50 10.82
N ASP A 8 20.88 4.04 11.88
CA ASP A 8 20.25 2.74 12.04
C ASP A 8 19.07 2.91 13.00
N TRP A 9 17.89 2.43 12.63
CA TRP A 9 16.69 2.70 13.40
C TRP A 9 15.72 1.53 13.35
N THR A 10 15.16 1.20 14.50
CA THR A 10 14.04 0.27 14.63
C THR A 10 12.97 0.96 15.45
N THR A 11 11.73 0.87 15.00
CA THR A 11 10.57 1.40 15.71
C THR A 11 9.49 0.34 15.85
N GLU A 12 8.75 0.43 16.94
CA GLU A 12 7.61 -0.45 17.25
C GLU A 12 6.38 0.41 17.51
N ILE A 13 5.28 0.07 16.86
CA ILE A 13 4.00 0.76 16.96
C ILE A 13 2.97 -0.25 17.48
N GLY A 14 2.54 -0.06 18.71
CA GLY A 14 1.44 -0.81 19.31
C GLY A 14 0.09 -0.17 18.98
N PHE A 15 -0.91 -0.98 18.62
CA PHE A 15 -2.30 -0.53 18.45
C PHE A 15 -3.28 -1.63 18.84
N ASN A 16 -4.40 -1.27 19.45
CA ASN A 16 -5.46 -2.21 19.81
C ASN A 16 -6.51 -2.25 18.69
N HIS A 17 -6.92 -3.44 18.26
CA HIS A 17 -7.90 -3.63 17.18
C HIS A 17 -8.76 -4.87 17.44
N GLU A 18 -10.07 -4.73 17.26
CA GLU A 18 -10.99 -5.86 17.26
C GLU A 18 -11.12 -6.44 15.84
N THR A 19 -10.54 -7.62 15.64
CA THR A 19 -10.57 -8.29 14.34
C THR A 19 -11.87 -9.03 14.13
N PHE A 20 -12.45 -8.90 12.94
CA PHE A 20 -13.60 -9.70 12.52
C PHE A 20 -13.13 -10.79 11.56
N PRO A 21 -13.70 -12.01 11.62
CA PRO A 21 -13.46 -13.00 10.58
C PRO A 21 -13.92 -12.42 9.25
N PHE A 22 -13.04 -12.44 8.26
CA PHE A 22 -13.41 -11.97 6.93
C PHE A 22 -14.46 -12.90 6.32
N PRO A 23 -15.46 -12.35 5.62
CA PRO A 23 -16.51 -13.17 4.98
C PRO A 23 -15.97 -14.02 3.83
N ASN A 24 -14.78 -13.69 3.31
CA ASN A 24 -14.04 -14.43 2.29
C ASN A 24 -12.60 -13.89 2.21
N ASP A 25 -11.79 -14.54 1.38
CA ASP A 25 -10.39 -14.25 1.05
C ASP A 25 -10.16 -12.94 0.26
N ARG A 26 -11.23 -12.21 -0.10
CA ARG A 26 -11.09 -10.94 -0.84
C ARG A 26 -10.69 -9.77 0.04
N TYR A 27 -10.80 -9.91 1.36
CA TYR A 27 -10.47 -8.88 2.32
C TYR A 27 -9.17 -9.21 3.02
N ALA A 28 -8.33 -8.20 3.19
CA ALA A 28 -7.08 -8.32 3.93
C ALA A 28 -6.79 -7.03 4.69
N TYR A 29 -5.98 -7.15 5.75
CA TYR A 29 -5.35 -5.98 6.33
C TYR A 29 -4.10 -5.64 5.53
N MET A 30 -3.91 -4.36 5.27
CA MET A 30 -2.79 -3.82 4.51
C MET A 30 -2.06 -2.78 5.36
N ILE A 31 -0.74 -2.90 5.41
CA ILE A 31 0.15 -1.90 5.99
C ILE A 31 0.62 -1.00 4.85
N LEU A 32 0.33 0.29 4.96
CA LEU A 32 0.83 1.34 4.10
C LEU A 32 1.89 2.16 4.85
N LEU A 33 3.10 2.19 4.30
CA LEU A 33 4.20 3.00 4.82
C LEU A 33 4.50 4.15 3.86
N ALA A 34 4.84 5.30 4.40
CA ALA A 34 5.35 6.43 3.65
C ALA A 34 6.49 7.09 4.41
N VAL A 35 7.52 7.51 3.68
CA VAL A 35 8.67 8.18 4.25
C VAL A 35 8.89 9.52 3.58
N PHE A 36 9.03 10.57 4.38
CA PHE A 36 9.48 11.88 3.91
C PHE A 36 10.98 11.96 4.15
N ASP A 37 11.72 12.15 3.06
CA ASP A 37 13.16 12.40 3.12
C ASP A 37 13.41 13.91 3.12
N TYR A 38 14.07 14.40 4.16
CA TYR A 38 14.36 15.82 4.36
C TYR A 38 15.69 16.27 3.71
N ARG A 39 16.27 15.53 2.73
CA ARG A 39 17.62 15.79 2.16
C ARG A 39 17.99 17.27 1.95
N SER A 40 17.05 18.14 1.55
CA SER A 40 17.20 19.59 1.68
C SER A 40 15.85 20.32 1.65
N ALA A 41 15.81 21.57 2.16
CA ALA A 41 14.62 22.43 2.21
C ALA A 41 13.92 22.66 0.84
N ARG A 42 14.60 22.39 -0.29
CA ARG A 42 14.05 22.55 -1.65
C ARG A 42 13.54 21.26 -2.29
N TYR A 43 13.80 20.09 -1.71
CA TYR A 43 13.50 18.79 -2.33
C TYR A 43 12.88 17.78 -1.36
N TRP A 44 12.01 18.24 -0.48
CA TRP A 44 11.15 17.36 0.29
C TRP A 44 10.34 16.47 -0.67
N ARG A 45 10.45 15.16 -0.51
CA ARG A 45 9.73 14.17 -1.32
C ARG A 45 9.12 13.13 -0.39
N VAL A 46 7.83 12.87 -0.59
CA VAL A 46 7.16 11.70 -0.02
C VAL A 46 7.50 10.52 -0.91
N ARG A 47 8.03 9.45 -0.30
CA ARG A 47 8.31 8.20 -0.99
C ARG A 47 7.37 7.12 -0.49
N MET A 48 6.60 6.58 -1.42
CA MET A 48 5.66 5.46 -1.23
C MET A 48 5.85 4.37 -2.31
N TRP A 49 6.90 4.49 -3.14
CA TRP A 49 7.22 3.54 -4.20
C TRP A 49 8.74 3.49 -4.45
N GLY A 50 9.17 2.50 -5.24
CA GLY A 50 10.56 2.34 -5.63
C GLY A 50 11.42 1.71 -4.53
N GLU A 51 12.69 2.13 -4.46
CA GLU A 51 13.61 1.70 -3.42
C GLU A 51 13.19 2.29 -2.06
N SER A 52 12.84 1.40 -1.13
CA SER A 52 12.48 1.79 0.24
C SER A 52 13.70 1.78 1.16
N PRO A 53 13.67 2.57 2.25
CA PRO A 53 14.71 2.55 3.26
C PRO A 53 14.51 1.43 4.30
N PHE A 54 13.55 0.52 4.10
CA PHE A 54 13.23 -0.52 5.07
C PHE A 54 14.09 -1.76 4.84
N ASP A 55 14.54 -2.36 5.93
CA ASP A 55 15.25 -3.63 5.93
C ASP A 55 14.28 -4.79 6.21
N ASP A 56 13.40 -4.59 7.19
CA ASP A 56 12.44 -5.57 7.65
C ASP A 56 11.17 -4.90 8.20
N VAL A 57 10.02 -5.52 7.97
CA VAL A 57 8.71 -5.10 8.46
C VAL A 57 8.02 -6.34 9.00
N GLN A 58 7.49 -6.25 10.21
CA GLN A 58 6.84 -7.37 10.88
C GLN A 58 5.56 -6.92 11.57
N MET A 59 4.56 -7.79 11.59
CA MET A 59 3.34 -7.63 12.37
C MET A 59 3.29 -8.77 13.38
N ASN A 60 3.18 -8.44 14.67
CA ASN A 60 3.12 -9.41 15.76
C ASN A 60 4.28 -10.43 15.69
N ASP A 61 5.49 -9.91 15.45
CA ASP A 61 6.73 -10.69 15.29
C ASP A 61 6.71 -11.72 14.13
N SER A 62 5.72 -11.61 13.24
CA SER A 62 5.59 -12.41 12.01
C SER A 62 5.94 -11.56 10.79
N ALA A 63 6.55 -12.20 9.78
CA ALA A 63 6.83 -11.55 8.50
C ALA A 63 5.52 -11.15 7.79
N VAL A 64 5.54 -10.02 7.11
CA VAL A 64 4.42 -9.53 6.30
C VAL A 64 4.69 -9.76 4.81
N GLU A 65 3.65 -9.89 4.01
CA GLU A 65 3.79 -10.18 2.59
C GLU A 65 3.82 -8.88 1.76
N PRO A 66 4.85 -8.61 0.96
CA PRO A 66 4.91 -7.41 0.12
C PRO A 66 3.89 -7.50 -1.03
N LEU A 67 3.10 -6.43 -1.24
CA LEU A 67 2.15 -6.36 -2.38
C LEU A 67 2.81 -5.92 -3.71
N THR A 68 4.10 -5.62 -3.68
CA THR A 68 4.85 -5.17 -4.84
C THR A 68 6.01 -6.11 -5.13
N ASN A 69 6.51 -6.15 -6.37
CA ASN A 69 7.67 -6.96 -6.75
C ASN A 69 8.94 -6.67 -5.93
N ASN A 70 9.02 -5.48 -5.30
CA ASN A 70 10.08 -5.17 -4.34
C ASN A 70 9.68 -5.74 -2.96
N PRO A 71 10.42 -6.73 -2.41
CA PRO A 71 10.09 -7.32 -1.12
C PRO A 71 10.26 -6.36 0.04
N LYS A 72 11.09 -5.32 -0.13
CA LYS A 72 11.27 -4.22 0.82
C LYS A 72 10.51 -3.01 0.28
N GLY A 73 9.22 -3.18 0.01
CA GLY A 73 8.36 -2.14 -0.57
C GLY A 73 7.82 -1.16 0.46
N PHE A 74 6.70 -0.53 0.14
CA PHE A 74 5.97 0.38 1.04
C PHE A 74 4.58 -0.14 1.42
N ILE A 75 4.16 -1.25 0.81
CA ILE A 75 2.82 -1.80 0.94
C ILE A 75 2.93 -3.28 1.22
N TYR A 76 2.30 -3.73 2.30
CA TYR A 76 2.35 -5.10 2.76
C TYR A 76 0.95 -5.61 3.11
N VAL A 77 0.66 -6.87 2.85
CA VAL A 77 -0.49 -7.59 3.38
C VAL A 77 -0.09 -8.23 4.70
N THR A 78 -1.02 -8.21 5.65
CA THR A 78 -0.84 -8.80 6.98
C THR A 78 -2.15 -9.37 7.51
N SER A 79 -2.03 -10.20 8.53
CA SER A 79 -3.13 -10.51 9.43
C SER A 79 -2.98 -9.72 10.73
N LEU A 80 -4.10 -9.47 11.40
CA LEU A 80 -4.14 -8.87 12.74
C LEU A 80 -4.68 -9.93 13.72
N ILE A 81 -4.37 -9.76 14.99
CA ILE A 81 -4.97 -10.52 16.09
C ILE A 81 -5.98 -9.67 16.84
N ASN A 82 -6.92 -10.32 17.52
CA ASN A 82 -7.86 -9.61 18.38
C ASN A 82 -7.12 -9.03 19.59
N GLY A 83 -7.27 -7.72 19.82
CA GLY A 83 -6.59 -7.00 20.89
C GLY A 83 -5.34 -6.25 20.42
N TRP A 84 -4.27 -6.31 21.21
CA TRP A 84 -3.05 -5.55 20.94
C TRP A 84 -2.22 -6.16 19.82
N ASN A 85 -1.97 -5.37 18.78
CA ASN A 85 -1.10 -5.66 17.67
C ASN A 85 0.16 -4.80 17.75
N LYS A 86 1.27 -5.31 17.22
CA LYS A 86 2.59 -4.66 17.22
C LYS A 86 3.18 -4.66 15.82
N LEU A 87 3.29 -3.48 15.21
CA LEU A 87 3.99 -3.26 13.96
C LEU A 87 5.44 -2.87 14.25
N LYS A 88 6.38 -3.70 13.82
CA LYS A 88 7.82 -3.44 13.94
C LYS A 88 8.40 -3.11 12.57
N ILE A 89 9.17 -2.03 12.51
CA ILE A 89 9.80 -1.55 11.27
C ILE A 89 11.28 -1.31 11.55
N LYS A 90 12.13 -2.00 10.79
CA LYS A 90 13.59 -1.84 10.83
C LYS A 90 14.06 -1.15 9.56
N PHE A 91 14.87 -0.12 9.71
CA PHE A 91 15.47 0.62 8.61
C PHE A 91 16.82 0.04 8.21
N GLN A 92 17.17 0.18 6.94
CA GLN A 92 18.50 -0.17 6.44
C GLN A 92 19.54 0.78 7.05
N PRO A 93 20.69 0.25 7.49
CA PRO A 93 21.77 1.07 8.00
C PRO A 93 22.30 2.01 6.90
N CYS A 94 22.61 3.25 7.29
CA CYS A 94 23.08 4.32 6.44
C CYS A 94 24.44 4.82 6.94
N ILE A 95 25.38 5.10 6.02
CA ILE A 95 26.72 5.64 6.36
C ILE A 95 26.63 7.01 7.04
N LYS A 96 25.63 7.82 6.63
CA LYS A 96 25.38 9.15 7.19
C LYS A 96 24.05 9.15 7.93
N LYS A 97 24.00 9.88 9.04
CA LYS A 97 22.77 10.15 9.78
C LYS A 97 21.76 10.82 8.86
N LYS A 98 20.51 10.33 8.85
CA LYS A 98 19.43 10.88 8.04
C LYS A 98 18.25 11.22 8.91
N LYS A 99 17.62 12.36 8.63
CA LYS A 99 16.37 12.78 9.23
C LYS A 99 15.20 12.28 8.38
N TRP A 100 14.28 11.56 9.01
CA TRP A 100 13.14 10.95 8.34
C TRP A 100 11.84 11.30 9.06
N LEU A 101 10.77 11.53 8.29
CA LEU A 101 9.41 11.46 8.79
C LEU A 101 8.79 10.18 8.28
N MET A 102 8.27 9.34 9.18
CA MET A 102 7.56 8.13 8.80
C MET A 102 6.08 8.24 9.14
N MET A 103 5.26 7.81 8.19
CA MET A 103 3.86 7.51 8.38
C MET A 103 3.66 6.01 8.18
N ALA A 104 2.89 5.40 9.10
CA ALA A 104 2.43 4.03 8.98
C ALA A 104 0.93 4.03 9.20
N GLN A 105 0.20 3.33 8.35
CA GLN A 105 -1.24 3.19 8.43
C GLN A 105 -1.63 1.73 8.16
N VAL A 106 -2.51 1.19 8.98
CA VAL A 106 -3.09 -0.14 8.77
C VAL A 106 -4.52 0.05 8.28
N LEU A 107 -4.84 -0.58 7.15
CA LEU A 107 -6.10 -0.41 6.43
C LEU A 107 -6.76 -1.76 6.22
N LEU A 108 -8.08 -1.83 6.34
CA LEU A 108 -8.86 -2.94 5.78
C LEU A 108 -9.09 -2.66 4.30
N VAL A 109 -8.66 -3.56 3.43
CA VAL A 109 -8.79 -3.40 1.97
C VAL A 109 -9.45 -4.61 1.33
N GLN A 110 -10.10 -4.37 0.20
CA GLN A 110 -10.59 -5.41 -0.70
C GLN A 110 -9.56 -5.61 -1.82
N LEU A 111 -8.89 -6.77 -1.85
CA LEU A 111 -7.82 -7.09 -2.80
C LEU A 111 -8.35 -7.34 -4.22
N HIS A 112 -9.55 -7.93 -4.33
CA HIS A 112 -10.14 -8.30 -5.61
C HIS A 112 -11.42 -7.53 -5.89
N LYS A 113 -11.51 -6.91 -7.07
CA LYS A 113 -12.78 -6.35 -7.57
C LYS A 113 -13.83 -7.48 -7.59
N PRO A 114 -15.09 -7.23 -7.20
CA PRO A 114 -16.13 -8.23 -7.41
C PRO A 114 -16.15 -8.59 -8.89
N ALA A 115 -16.37 -9.85 -9.23
CA ALA A 115 -16.69 -10.22 -10.60
C ALA A 115 -17.98 -9.48 -11.00
N SER A 116 -17.84 -8.29 -11.56
CA SER A 116 -18.94 -7.54 -12.12
C SER A 116 -19.26 -8.23 -13.44
N TYR A 117 -20.34 -9.01 -13.46
CA TYR A 117 -21.00 -9.30 -14.73
C TYR A 117 -21.54 -7.97 -15.24
N ILE A 118 -20.71 -7.26 -16.02
CA ILE A 118 -21.17 -6.15 -16.83
C ILE A 118 -21.71 -6.84 -18.08
N PRO A 119 -23.05 -6.96 -18.24
CA PRO A 119 -23.58 -7.41 -19.52
C PRO A 119 -22.96 -6.51 -20.60
N ARG A 120 -22.50 -7.10 -21.70
CA ARG A 120 -21.99 -6.30 -22.82
C ARG A 120 -23.05 -5.24 -23.12
N PRO A 121 -22.66 -3.97 -23.31
CA PRO A 121 -23.60 -2.98 -23.83
C PRO A 121 -24.32 -3.61 -25.01
N ALA A 122 -25.65 -3.53 -25.04
CA ALA A 122 -26.37 -3.93 -26.23
C ALA A 122 -25.68 -3.22 -27.40
N LEU A 123 -25.29 -3.99 -28.42
CA LEU A 123 -24.82 -3.38 -29.66
C LEU A 123 -26.04 -2.65 -30.20
N GLU A 124 -26.17 -1.36 -29.89
CA GLU A 124 -27.05 -0.49 -30.62
C GLU A 124 -26.43 -0.42 -32.02
N LEU A 125 -26.94 -1.28 -32.90
CA LEU A 125 -26.80 -1.11 -34.33
C LEU A 125 -27.40 0.27 -34.62
N ALA A 126 -26.53 1.27 -34.71
CA ALA A 126 -26.92 2.54 -35.31
C ALA A 126 -27.50 2.18 -36.68
N PRO A 127 -28.75 2.60 -37.00
CA PRO A 127 -29.28 2.39 -38.33
C PRO A 127 -28.31 3.05 -39.32
N GLU A 128 -27.88 2.29 -40.32
CA GLU A 128 -27.13 2.77 -41.46
C GLU A 128 -27.84 4.01 -42.01
N SER A 129 -27.23 5.19 -41.87
CA SER A 129 -27.86 6.45 -42.27
C SER A 129 -27.85 6.68 -43.79
N GLY A 130 -27.55 5.64 -44.58
CA GLY A 130 -27.51 5.64 -46.05
C GLY A 130 -26.52 6.64 -46.67
N THR A 131 -26.16 6.41 -47.92
CA THR A 131 -25.58 7.43 -48.83
C THR A 131 -26.23 7.35 -50.22
N ASP A 132 -27.51 6.97 -50.24
CA ASP A 132 -28.24 6.50 -51.43
C ASP A 132 -28.66 7.64 -52.38
N TRP A 133 -28.20 8.86 -52.17
CA TRP A 133 -28.62 10.05 -52.93
C TRP A 133 -27.77 10.36 -54.17
N ARG A 134 -26.98 9.41 -54.67
CA ARG A 134 -26.32 9.56 -55.97
C ARG A 134 -26.37 8.27 -56.79
N HIS A 135 -27.45 8.12 -57.53
CA HIS A 135 -27.40 7.47 -58.83
C HIS A 135 -27.75 8.53 -59.89
N GLU A 136 -26.73 8.84 -60.70
CA GLU A 136 -26.72 9.63 -61.94
C GLU A 136 -26.94 11.16 -61.83
#